data_AF-A0A942Y7B7-F1
#
_entry.id   AF-A0A942Y7B7-F1
#
_cell.length_a   1.000
_cell.length_b   1.000
_cell.length_c   1.000
_cell.angle_alpha   90.00
_cell.angle_beta   90.00
_cell.angle_gamma   90.00
#
_symmetry.space_group_name_H-M   'P 1'
#
loop_
_entity.id
_entity.type
_entity.pdbx_description
1 polymer ?
#
loop_
_entity_poly.entity_id
_entity_poly.type
_entity_poly.pdbx_seq_one_letter_code
_entity_poly.pdbx_strand_id
1 'polypeptide(L)'
;MLKSNDSLITGEMLVKYYELNKKKKEIELEMDELKEVFQSYFNNLVGKDMKGEITVSGFKLQRQIRKMEKFHEAETVKRLEEMQLNDLIQLVKKPDDSKIKAALELGLIKPNQLEGCIVTSLSPAISVKPVTPR
;
A
#
# COMPACT_ATOMS: atom_id res chain seq x y z
N MET A 1 25.66 -26.28 -19.20
CA MET A 1 25.87 -26.81 -17.83
C MET A 1 24.78 -26.24 -16.93
N LEU A 2 23.71 -27.00 -16.69
CA LEU A 2 22.71 -26.69 -15.68
C LEU A 2 23.21 -27.30 -14.37
N LYS A 3 23.43 -26.47 -13.35
CA LYS A 3 23.78 -26.96 -12.01
C LYS A 3 22.63 -27.82 -11.49
N SER A 4 23.00 -29.00 -11.03
CA SER A 4 22.13 -30.09 -10.57
C SER A 4 21.43 -29.78 -9.24
N ASN A 5 20.18 -30.24 -9.13
CA ASN A 5 19.46 -30.71 -7.92
C ASN A 5 18.96 -29.81 -6.78
N ASP A 6 19.01 -28.47 -6.84
CA ASP A 6 18.40 -27.63 -5.78
C ASP A 6 16.94 -27.15 -6.05
N SER A 7 16.18 -27.81 -6.96
CA SER A 7 14.94 -27.24 -7.52
C SER A 7 13.66 -28.09 -7.34
N LEU A 8 13.57 -28.94 -6.33
CA LEU A 8 12.33 -29.68 -6.03
C LEU A 8 11.60 -29.05 -4.84
N ILE A 9 10.43 -28.46 -5.10
CA ILE A 9 9.53 -27.99 -4.04
C ILE A 9 8.91 -29.21 -3.35
N THR A 10 9.07 -29.30 -2.03
CA THR A 10 8.49 -30.39 -1.25
C THR A 10 7.17 -29.99 -0.60
N GLY A 11 6.32 -30.97 -0.29
CA GLY A 11 5.09 -30.74 0.48
C GLY A 11 5.38 -30.12 1.85
N GLU A 12 6.46 -30.53 2.50
CA GLU A 12 6.90 -29.95 3.79
C GLU A 12 7.23 -28.46 3.68
N MET A 13 7.86 -28.02 2.58
CA MET A 13 8.12 -26.59 2.34
C MET A 13 6.82 -25.79 2.24
N LEU A 14 5.82 -26.33 1.53
CA LEU A 14 4.52 -25.68 1.36
C LEU A 14 3.75 -25.60 2.69
N VAL A 15 3.72 -26.69 3.46
CA VAL A 15 3.09 -26.72 4.79
C VAL A 15 3.78 -25.74 5.73
N LYS A 16 5.11 -25.74 5.78
CA LYS A 16 5.88 -24.80 6.60
C LYS A 16 5.59 -23.35 6.22
N TYR A 17 5.56 -23.03 4.92
CA TYR A 17 5.25 -21.68 4.44
C TYR A 17 3.82 -21.27 4.79
N TYR A 18 2.85 -22.18 4.67
CA TYR A 18 1.46 -21.94 5.06
C TYR A 18 1.33 -21.61 6.56
N GLU A 19 1.92 -22.45 7.42
CA GLU A 19 1.90 -22.25 8.87
C GLU A 19 2.62 -20.97 9.31
N LEU A 20 3.77 -20.65 8.68
CA LEU A 20 4.48 -19.41 8.95
C LEU A 20 3.65 -18.18 8.58
N ASN A 21 2.90 -18.21 7.47
CA ASN A 21 2.00 -17.12 7.11
C ASN A 21 0.84 -16.96 8.10
N LYS A 22 0.32 -18.07 8.63
CA LYS A 22 -0.71 -18.01 9.67
C LYS A 22 -0.17 -17.37 10.95
N LYS A 23 0.98 -17.85 11.44
CA LYS A 23 1.67 -17.29 12.61
C LYS A 23 2.04 -15.83 12.43
N LYS A 24 2.49 -15.45 11.23
CA LYS A 24 2.78 -14.05 10.91
C LYS A 24 1.56 -13.16 11.15
N LYS A 25 0.37 -13.58 10.71
CA LYS A 25 -0.87 -12.83 10.94
C LYS A 25 -1.23 -12.74 12.42
N GLU A 26 -1.06 -13.83 13.16
CA GLU A 26 -1.29 -13.85 14.61
C GLU A 26 -0.35 -12.86 15.34
N ILE A 27 0.95 -12.87 15.00
CA ILE A 27 1.93 -11.92 15.54
C ILE A 27 1.60 -10.47 15.13
N GLU A 28 1.16 -10.25 13.88
CA GLU A 28 0.72 -8.92 13.42
C GLU A 28 -0.47 -8.40 14.25
N LEU A 29 -1.44 -9.27 14.56
CA LEU A 29 -2.58 -8.92 15.42
C LEU A 29 -2.15 -8.58 16.85
N GLU A 30 -1.33 -9.43 17.49
CA GLU A 30 -0.80 -9.16 18.83
C GLU A 30 0.00 -7.84 18.89
N MET A 31 0.79 -7.57 17.84
CA MET A 31 1.53 -6.32 17.71
C MET A 31 0.61 -5.11 17.56
N ASP A 32 -0.51 -5.24 16.84
CA ASP A 32 -1.47 -4.16 16.65
C ASP A 32 -2.25 -3.88 17.94
N GLU A 33 -2.65 -4.90 18.70
CA GLU A 33 -3.24 -4.75 20.04
C GLU A 33 -2.30 -3.98 20.99
N LEU A 34 -1.01 -4.34 21.02
CA LEU A 34 -0.01 -3.62 21.82
C LEU A 34 0.14 -2.16 21.37
N LYS A 35 0.14 -1.89 20.06
CA LYS A 35 0.19 -0.51 19.55
C LYS A 35 -1.01 0.30 20.04
N GLU A 36 -2.22 -0.26 20.04
CA GLU A 36 -3.41 0.44 20.54
C GLU A 36 -3.29 0.78 22.03
N VAL A 37 -2.74 -0.13 22.84
CA VAL A 37 -2.45 0.12 24.25
C VAL A 37 -1.44 1.26 24.41
N PHE A 38 -0.34 1.24 23.65
CA PHE A 38 0.67 2.30 23.70
C PHE A 38 0.13 3.65 23.25
N GLN A 39 -0.69 3.69 22.21
CA GLN A 39 -1.34 4.92 21.74
C GLN A 39 -2.28 5.48 22.82
N SER A 40 -3.11 4.63 23.42
CA SER A 40 -4.04 5.02 24.49
C SER A 40 -3.28 5.55 25.72
N TYR A 41 -2.18 4.89 26.08
CA TYR A 41 -1.28 5.36 27.14
C TYR A 41 -0.75 6.78 26.85
N PHE A 42 -0.20 7.03 25.65
CA PHE A 42 0.30 8.37 25.31
C PHE A 42 -0.82 9.41 25.17
N ASN A 43 -2.01 9.01 24.72
CA ASN A 43 -3.17 9.91 24.67
C ASN A 43 -3.51 10.44 26.07
N ASN A 44 -3.46 9.58 27.08
CA ASN A 44 -3.71 9.97 28.47
C ASN A 44 -2.54 10.74 29.09
N LEU A 45 -1.29 10.39 28.72
CA LEU A 45 -0.09 10.99 29.32
C LEU A 45 0.22 12.39 28.76
N VAL A 46 0.20 12.55 27.44
CA VAL A 46 0.67 13.77 26.75
C VAL A 46 -0.38 14.35 25.78
N GLY A 47 -1.58 13.77 25.68
CA GLY A 47 -2.61 14.17 24.70
C GLY A 47 -2.48 13.42 23.37
N LYS A 48 -3.35 13.67 22.38
CA LYS A 48 -3.41 12.87 21.14
C LYS A 48 -2.30 13.19 20.12
N ASP A 49 -1.93 14.46 19.98
CA ASP A 49 -1.09 14.94 18.88
C ASP A 49 0.34 15.33 19.30
N MET A 50 0.75 14.92 20.50
CA MET A 50 2.03 15.28 21.09
C MET A 50 3.08 14.19 20.90
N LYS A 51 4.37 14.53 20.95
CA LYS A 51 5.39 13.48 21.07
C LYS A 51 5.44 13.00 22.53
N GLY A 52 5.79 11.74 22.72
CA GLY A 52 5.90 11.13 24.05
C GLY A 52 6.99 10.09 24.07
N GLU A 53 7.65 9.94 25.22
CA GLU A 53 8.75 9.02 25.40
C GLU A 53 8.76 8.50 26.84
N ILE A 54 8.91 7.19 27.01
CA ILE A 54 9.16 6.57 28.30
C ILE A 54 10.24 5.49 28.17
N THR A 55 10.91 5.20 29.29
CA THR A 55 11.80 4.04 29.39
C THR A 55 11.30 3.14 30.51
N VAL A 56 11.02 1.89 30.20
CA VAL A 56 10.53 0.88 31.16
C VAL A 56 11.23 -0.43 30.89
N SER A 57 11.74 -1.07 31.94
CA SER A 57 12.38 -2.40 31.87
C SER A 57 13.49 -2.52 30.81
N GLY A 58 14.26 -1.45 30.61
CA GLY A 58 15.35 -1.41 29.61
C GLY A 58 14.90 -1.16 28.17
N PHE A 59 13.58 -1.01 27.92
CA PHE A 59 13.04 -0.66 26.62
C PHE A 59 12.61 0.79 26.58
N LYS A 60 12.80 1.41 25.42
CA LYS A 60 12.40 2.78 25.14
C LYS A 60 11.18 2.79 24.23
N LEU A 61 10.06 3.29 24.73
CA LEU A 61 8.83 3.46 23.95
C LEU A 61 8.69 4.93 23.57
N GLN A 62 8.59 5.22 22.27
CA GLN A 62 8.48 6.58 21.73
C GLN A 62 7.29 6.69 20.77
N ARG A 63 6.46 7.73 20.95
CA ARG A 63 5.44 8.13 19.97
C ARG A 63 6.01 9.14 18.99
N GLN A 64 6.03 8.76 17.72
CA GLN A 64 6.34 9.67 16.63
C GLN A 64 5.06 10.30 16.08
N ILE A 65 5.07 11.63 15.94
CA ILE A 65 4.01 12.37 15.25
C ILE A 65 4.58 12.82 13.90
N ARG A 66 3.90 12.42 12.82
CA ARG A 66 4.21 12.84 11.44
C ARG A 66 3.07 13.74 10.96
N LYS A 67 3.37 15.03 10.74
CA LYS A 67 2.41 15.97 10.15
C LYS A 67 2.48 15.81 8.64
N MET A 68 1.35 15.50 8.00
CA MET A 68 1.18 15.63 6.56
C MET A 68 0.16 16.73 6.31
N GLU A 69 0.59 17.76 5.60
CA GLU A 69 -0.30 18.81 5.11
C GLU A 69 -0.50 18.58 3.63
N LYS A 70 -1.76 18.48 3.22
CA LYS A 70 -2.16 18.42 1.82
C LYS A 70 -3.26 19.43 1.62
N PHE A 71 -3.21 20.13 0.50
CA PHE A 71 -4.33 20.96 0.08
C PHE A 71 -5.53 20.07 -0.22
N HIS A 72 -6.71 20.50 0.22
CA HIS A 72 -7.94 19.88 -0.26
C HIS A 72 -8.12 20.32 -1.71
N GLU A 73 -7.76 19.46 -2.66
CA GLU A 73 -7.60 19.82 -4.08
C GLU A 73 -8.79 20.62 -4.62
N ALA A 74 -10.02 20.09 -4.50
CA ALA A 74 -11.21 20.75 -5.05
C ALA A 74 -11.51 22.12 -4.42
N GLU A 75 -11.51 22.22 -3.09
CA GLU A 75 -11.77 23.48 -2.38
C GLU A 75 -10.67 24.51 -2.60
N THR A 76 -9.42 24.06 -2.69
CA THR A 76 -8.26 24.93 -2.92
C THR A 76 -8.28 25.47 -4.34
N VAL A 77 -8.51 24.62 -5.35
CA VAL A 77 -8.66 25.06 -6.75
C VAL A 77 -9.80 26.06 -6.87
N LYS A 78 -10.98 25.77 -6.31
CA LYS A 78 -12.11 26.69 -6.32
C LYS A 78 -11.77 28.06 -5.74
N ARG A 79 -11.11 28.11 -4.58
CA ARG A 79 -10.67 29.39 -3.97
C ARG A 79 -9.65 30.12 -4.82
N LEU A 80 -8.71 29.40 -5.43
CA LEU A 80 -7.70 30.00 -6.33
C LEU A 80 -8.36 30.59 -7.58
N GLU A 81 -9.38 29.93 -8.13
CA GLU A 81 -10.19 30.44 -9.26
C GLU A 81 -10.96 31.71 -8.85
N GLU A 82 -11.60 31.71 -7.68
CA GLU A 82 -12.30 32.88 -7.12
C GLU A 82 -11.35 34.09 -6.92
N MET A 83 -10.09 33.82 -6.54
CA MET A 83 -9.03 34.82 -6.39
C MET A 83 -8.33 35.18 -7.71
N GLN A 84 -8.73 34.57 -8.84
CA GLN A 84 -8.09 34.71 -10.15
C GLN A 84 -6.60 34.34 -10.18
N LEU A 85 -6.13 33.54 -9.23
CA LEU A 85 -4.75 33.07 -9.12
C LEU A 85 -4.52 31.79 -9.93
N ASN A 86 -4.86 31.85 -11.22
CA ASN A 86 -4.83 30.70 -12.11
C ASN A 86 -3.42 30.12 -12.33
N ASP A 87 -2.37 30.94 -12.18
CA ASP A 87 -0.97 30.49 -12.26
C ASP A 87 -0.59 29.50 -11.14
N LEU A 88 -1.38 29.43 -10.06
CA LEU A 88 -1.21 28.47 -8.96
C LEU A 88 -2.00 27.17 -9.18
N ILE A 89 -2.71 27.05 -10.31
CA ILE A 89 -3.51 25.88 -10.67
C ILE A 89 -2.81 25.11 -11.78
N GLN A 90 -2.48 23.85 -11.52
CA GLN A 90 -1.87 22.99 -12.53
C GLN A 90 -2.94 22.27 -13.37
N LEU A 91 -2.99 22.56 -14.67
CA LEU A 91 -3.81 21.80 -15.63
C LEU A 91 -3.06 20.51 -16.03
N VAL A 92 -3.51 19.36 -15.53
CA VAL A 92 -2.89 18.06 -15.84
C VAL A 92 -3.69 17.31 -16.91
N LYS A 93 -3.09 17.10 -18.09
CA LYS A 93 -3.63 16.19 -19.11
C LYS A 93 -3.30 14.75 -18.70
N LYS A 94 -4.31 13.94 -18.42
CA LYS A 94 -4.16 12.51 -18.09
C LYS A 94 -4.90 11.65 -19.13
N PRO A 95 -4.36 10.46 -19.49
CA PRO A 95 -5.11 9.49 -20.27
C PRO A 95 -6.44 9.16 -19.59
N ASP A 96 -7.51 9.11 -20.37
CA ASP A 96 -8.82 8.64 -19.91
C ASP A 96 -8.87 7.12 -20.13
N ASP A 97 -8.32 6.36 -19.19
CA ASP A 97 -8.17 4.90 -19.31
C ASP A 97 -9.49 4.20 -19.63
N SER A 98 -10.60 4.70 -19.11
CA SER A 98 -11.93 4.14 -19.37
C SER A 98 -12.33 4.33 -20.82
N LYS A 99 -12.20 5.55 -21.36
CA LYS A 99 -12.51 5.82 -22.77
C LYS A 99 -11.53 5.14 -23.72
N ILE A 100 -10.25 5.05 -23.36
CA ILE A 100 -9.23 4.37 -24.16
C ILE A 100 -9.57 2.88 -24.26
N LYS A 101 -9.94 2.22 -23.15
CA LYS A 101 -10.37 0.81 -23.15
C LYS A 101 -11.64 0.61 -23.99
N ALA A 102 -12.66 1.44 -23.81
CA ALA A 102 -13.88 1.37 -24.60
C ALA A 102 -13.60 1.55 -26.11
N ALA A 103 -12.73 2.49 -26.47
CA ALA A 103 -12.35 2.72 -27.86
C ALA A 103 -11.56 1.53 -28.47
N LEU A 104 -10.72 0.84 -27.68
CA LEU A 104 -10.04 -0.39 -28.09
C LEU A 104 -11.05 -1.53 -28.31
N GLU A 105 -12.00 -1.73 -27.39
CA GLU A 105 -13.04 -2.76 -27.47
C GLU A 105 -13.98 -2.54 -28.66
N LEU A 106 -14.34 -1.29 -28.93
CA LEU A 106 -15.16 -0.89 -30.09
C LEU A 106 -14.38 -0.86 -31.41
N GLY A 107 -13.07 -1.10 -31.39
CA GLY A 107 -12.21 -1.04 -32.58
C GLY A 107 -12.03 0.36 -33.18
N LEU A 108 -12.37 1.42 -32.44
CA LEU A 108 -12.17 2.81 -32.83
C LEU A 108 -10.69 3.20 -32.87
N ILE A 109 -9.89 2.54 -32.02
CA ILE A 109 -8.44 2.59 -32.04
C ILE A 109 -7.90 1.16 -32.01
N LYS A 110 -6.81 0.91 -32.72
CA LYS A 110 -6.15 -0.39 -32.76
C LYS A 110 -5.07 -0.47 -31.67
N PRO A 111 -4.84 -1.64 -31.07
CA PRO A 111 -3.80 -1.80 -30.04
C PRO A 111 -2.40 -1.34 -30.47
N ASN A 112 -2.05 -1.53 -31.75
CA ASN A 112 -0.77 -1.08 -32.30
C ASN A 112 -0.61 0.46 -32.37
N GLN A 113 -1.71 1.22 -32.35
CA GLN A 113 -1.66 2.69 -32.29
C GLN A 113 -1.25 3.19 -30.90
N LEU A 114 -1.28 2.33 -29.88
CA LEU A 114 -0.85 2.63 -28.51
C LEU A 114 0.39 1.80 -28.12
N GLU A 115 1.09 1.23 -29.10
CA GLU A 115 2.33 0.50 -28.86
C GLU A 115 3.39 1.42 -28.24
N GLY A 116 4.06 0.94 -27.19
CA GLY A 116 5.00 1.74 -26.39
C GLY A 116 4.36 2.69 -25.36
N CYS A 117 3.03 2.89 -25.38
CA CYS A 117 2.32 3.70 -24.38
C CYS A 117 1.93 2.90 -23.13
N ILE A 118 1.86 1.57 -23.23
CA ILE A 118 1.46 0.69 -22.12
C ILE A 118 2.70 0.26 -21.34
N VAL A 119 2.80 0.70 -20.08
CA VAL A 119 3.82 0.21 -19.15
C VAL A 119 3.28 -1.01 -18.41
N THR A 120 3.77 -2.19 -18.78
CA THR A 120 3.41 -3.44 -18.11
C THR A 120 4.41 -3.75 -16.99
N SER A 121 4.01 -3.54 -15.73
CA SER A 121 4.78 -3.99 -14.57
C SER A 121 4.28 -5.35 -14.09
N LEU A 122 5.13 -6.38 -14.18
CA LEU A 122 4.84 -7.71 -13.63
C LEU A 122 5.48 -7.82 -12.25
N SER A 123 4.66 -8.01 -11.21
CA SER A 123 5.12 -8.26 -9.83
C SER A 123 4.76 -9.69 -9.44
N PRO A 124 5.72 -10.63 -9.38
CA PRO A 124 5.46 -11.99 -8.93
C PRO A 124 4.93 -12.00 -7.49
N ALA A 125 3.91 -12.80 -7.23
CA ALA A 125 3.35 -13.01 -5.89
C ALA A 125 3.22 -14.52 -5.62
N ILE A 126 3.50 -14.93 -4.38
CA ILE A 126 3.46 -16.33 -3.95
C ILE A 126 2.33 -16.52 -2.94
N SER A 127 1.47 -17.50 -3.18
CA SER A 127 0.39 -17.90 -2.27
C SER A 127 0.35 -19.42 -2.18
N VAL A 128 0.25 -19.95 -0.95
CA VAL A 128 0.02 -21.37 -0.68
C VAL A 128 -1.33 -21.51 0.02
N LYS A 129 -2.22 -22.37 -0.51
CA LYS A 129 -3.56 -22.61 0.03
C LYS A 129 -3.84 -24.12 0.10
N PRO A 130 -4.57 -24.61 1.11
CA PRO A 130 -5.05 -25.98 1.12
C PRO A 130 -5.98 -26.24 -0.06
N VAL A 131 -5.92 -27.44 -0.62
CA VAL A 131 -6.90 -27.91 -1.61
C VAL A 131 -8.00 -28.63 -0.84
N THR A 132 -9.22 -28.11 -0.84
CA THR A 132 -10.38 -28.82 -0.29
C THR A 132 -10.72 -30.00 -1.21
N PRO A 133 -10.90 -31.24 -0.70
CA PRO A 133 -11.48 -32.31 -1.50
C PRO A 133 -12.90 -31.91 -1.92
N ARG A 134 -13.25 -32.14 -3.19
CA ARG A 134 -14.64 -32.10 -3.66
C ARG A 134 -15.43 -33.29 -3.13
#